data_AF-A0A4R2MU56-F1
#
_entry.id   AF-A0A4R2MU56-F1
#
_cell.length_a   1.000
_cell.length_b   1.000
_cell.length_c   1.000
_cell.angle_alpha   90.00
_cell.angle_beta   90.00
_cell.angle_gamma   90.00
#
_symmetry.space_group_name_H-M   'P 1'
#
loop_
_entity.id
_entity.type
_entity.pdbx_description
1 polymer ?
#
loop_
_entity_poly.entity_id
_entity_poly.type
_entity_poly.pdbx_seq_one_letter_code
_entity_poly.pdbx_strand_id
1 'polypeptide(L)'
;MHTPTTDSITALVHGFYADVRADPLLGPVFEDALRDHWESHLARMVDFWSTVVLGSKSFSGNVFAKHMALQGVTPAHFAAWVRLWGQHTERLFAPEVARELQLVAHGIARNLFRGYFGTLPAFDSTEKEAHSGH
;
A
#
# COMPACT_ATOMS: atom_id res chain seq x y z
N MET A 1 14.55 -3.85 18.80
CA MET A 1 13.18 -3.77 18.24
C MET A 1 12.88 -2.31 18.00
N HIS A 2 12.77 -1.86 16.74
CA HIS A 2 12.34 -0.48 16.47
C HIS A 2 10.81 -0.47 16.45
N THR A 3 10.23 -0.06 17.57
CA THR A 3 8.80 0.16 17.69
C THR A 3 8.37 1.23 16.68
N PRO A 4 7.32 1.00 15.87
CA PRO A 4 6.77 2.02 14.98
C PRO A 4 6.36 3.27 15.75
N THR A 5 6.62 4.44 15.18
CA THR A 5 6.22 5.74 15.70
C THR A 5 5.51 6.51 14.58
N THR A 6 4.78 7.57 14.93
CA THR A 6 4.16 8.44 13.92
C THR A 6 5.21 9.02 12.97
N ASP A 7 6.40 9.38 13.47
CA ASP A 7 7.48 9.92 12.65
C ASP A 7 8.03 8.89 11.66
N SER A 8 8.23 7.63 12.09
CA SER A 8 8.71 6.58 11.19
C SER A 8 7.66 6.17 10.16
N ILE A 9 6.37 6.21 10.52
CA ILE A 9 5.26 6.01 9.57
C ILE A 9 5.16 7.18 8.58
N THR A 10 5.38 8.42 9.05
CA THR A 10 5.42 9.61 8.19
C THR A 10 6.55 9.49 7.18
N ALA A 11 7.77 9.13 7.63
CA ALA A 11 8.91 8.90 6.75
C ALA A 11 8.65 7.77 5.74
N LEU A 12 8.01 6.67 6.18
CA LEU A 12 7.59 5.57 5.31
C LEU A 12 6.64 6.05 4.20
N VAL A 13 5.56 6.73 4.58
CA VAL A 13 4.53 7.17 3.63
C VAL A 13 5.10 8.18 2.64
N HIS A 14 5.83 9.19 3.12
CA HIS A 14 6.41 10.21 2.25
C HIS A 14 7.46 9.64 1.30
N GLY A 15 8.36 8.78 1.80
CA GLY A 15 9.35 8.11 0.96
C GLY A 15 8.69 7.24 -0.10
N PHE A 16 7.72 6.43 0.31
CA PHE A 16 6.98 5.54 -0.59
C PHE A 16 6.30 6.32 -1.71
N TYR A 17 5.55 7.37 -1.37
CA TYR A 17 4.82 8.14 -2.37
C TYR A 17 5.70 9.03 -3.25
N ALA A 18 6.90 9.42 -2.78
CA ALA A 18 7.90 10.05 -3.64
C ALA A 18 8.31 9.10 -4.79
N ASP A 19 8.57 7.83 -4.47
CA ASP A 19 8.92 6.82 -5.48
C ASP A 19 7.71 6.44 -6.35
N VAL A 20 6.50 6.36 -5.79
CA VAL A 20 5.26 6.16 -6.57
C VAL A 20 5.06 7.28 -7.59
N ARG A 21 5.31 8.53 -7.20
CA ARG A 21 5.17 9.68 -8.09
C ARG A 21 6.22 9.69 -9.21
N ALA A 22 7.42 9.20 -8.91
CA ALA A 22 8.52 9.10 -9.88
C ALA A 22 8.44 7.85 -10.77
N ASP A 23 7.70 6.82 -10.37
CA ASP A 23 7.56 5.56 -11.12
C ASP A 23 6.78 5.80 -12.43
N PRO A 24 7.30 5.36 -13.59
CA PRO A 24 6.70 5.66 -14.90
C PRO A 24 5.37 4.94 -15.13
N LEU A 25 5.07 3.87 -14.38
CA LEU A 25 3.80 3.16 -14.46
C LEU A 25 2.78 3.75 -13.47
N LEU A 26 3.19 4.02 -12.23
CA LEU A 26 2.27 4.50 -11.19
C LEU A 26 2.02 6.00 -11.25
N GLY A 27 3.08 6.79 -11.48
CA GLY A 27 3.06 8.24 -11.46
C GLY A 27 1.90 8.85 -12.26
N PRO A 28 1.70 8.46 -13.54
CA PRO A 28 0.59 8.97 -14.34
C PRO A 28 -0.80 8.69 -13.76
N VAL A 29 -1.02 7.51 -13.16
CA VAL A 29 -2.31 7.14 -12.56
C VAL A 29 -2.60 7.98 -11.32
N PHE A 30 -1.59 8.16 -10.46
CA PHE A 30 -1.75 8.97 -9.25
C PHE A 30 -1.87 10.46 -9.58
N GLU A 31 -1.13 10.95 -10.58
CA GLU A 31 -1.21 12.35 -11.00
C GLU A 31 -2.58 12.69 -11.60
N ASP A 32 -3.18 11.82 -12.42
CA ASP A 32 -4.54 12.06 -12.91
C ASP A 32 -5.59 12.01 -11.78
N ALA A 33 -5.41 11.11 -10.80
CA ALA A 33 -6.33 10.96 -9.69
C ALA A 33 -6.24 12.10 -8.65
N LEU A 34 -5.02 12.58 -8.35
CA LEU A 34 -4.75 13.51 -7.25
C LEU A 34 -4.53 14.94 -7.73
N ARG A 35 -3.90 15.14 -8.89
CA ARG A 35 -3.48 16.46 -9.39
C ARG A 35 -2.78 17.26 -8.29
N ASP A 36 -3.29 18.43 -7.92
CA ASP A 36 -2.71 19.28 -6.88
C ASP A 36 -2.98 18.83 -5.43
N HIS A 37 -3.68 17.71 -5.22
CA HIS A 37 -4.09 17.22 -3.89
C HIS A 37 -3.11 16.20 -3.27
N TRP A 38 -1.84 16.21 -3.67
CA TRP A 38 -0.82 15.32 -3.11
C TRP A 38 -0.66 15.47 -1.60
N GLU A 39 -0.56 16.69 -1.09
CA GLU A 39 -0.33 16.93 0.35
C GLU A 39 -1.46 16.37 1.22
N SER A 40 -2.72 16.59 0.81
CA SER A 40 -3.88 16.07 1.56
C SER A 40 -3.98 14.54 1.46
N HIS A 41 -3.60 13.95 0.33
CA HIS A 41 -3.49 12.50 0.20
C HIS A 41 -2.41 11.92 1.11
N LEU A 42 -1.21 12.52 1.14
CA LEU A 42 -0.11 12.08 2.01
C LEU A 42 -0.51 12.12 3.48
N ALA A 43 -1.08 13.23 3.96
CA ALA A 43 -1.56 13.35 5.34
C ALA A 43 -2.56 12.24 5.68
N ARG A 44 -3.53 12.00 4.79
CA ARG A 44 -4.53 10.94 4.95
C ARG A 44 -3.92 9.53 4.96
N MET A 45 -2.83 9.31 4.22
CA MET A 45 -2.12 8.03 4.21
C MET A 45 -1.29 7.83 5.48
N VAL A 46 -0.71 8.90 6.03
CA VAL A 46 -0.07 8.84 7.37
C VAL A 46 -1.09 8.47 8.43
N ASP A 47 -2.28 9.08 8.40
CA ASP A 47 -3.37 8.73 9.33
C ASP A 47 -3.79 7.27 9.17
N PHE A 48 -3.97 6.81 7.92
CA PHE A 48 -4.35 5.43 7.61
C PHE A 48 -3.37 4.42 8.19
N TRP A 49 -2.09 4.55 7.88
CA TRP A 49 -1.07 3.61 8.33
C TRP A 49 -0.78 3.73 9.82
N SER A 50 -0.90 4.93 10.39
CA SER A 50 -0.86 5.13 11.84
C SER A 50 -2.01 4.39 12.53
N THR A 51 -3.23 4.41 11.96
CA THR A 51 -4.37 3.65 12.47
C THR A 51 -4.10 2.15 12.43
N VAL A 52 -3.55 1.65 11.33
CA VAL A 52 -3.25 0.22 11.14
C VAL A 52 -2.20 -0.27 12.14
N VAL A 53 -1.11 0.47 12.31
CA VAL A 53 0.06 -0.01 13.08
C VAL A 53 -0.03 0.37 14.55
N LEU A 54 -0.50 1.57 14.87
CA LEU A 54 -0.52 2.11 16.23
C LEU A 54 -1.90 1.97 16.88
N GLY A 55 -2.91 1.50 16.14
CA GLY A 55 -4.30 1.46 16.62
C GLY A 55 -4.89 2.87 16.84
N SER A 56 -4.30 3.92 16.25
CA SER A 56 -4.84 5.27 16.37
C SER A 56 -6.22 5.34 15.69
N LYS A 57 -7.20 6.03 16.27
CA LYS A 57 -8.54 6.15 15.66
C LYS A 57 -8.63 7.36 14.73
N SER A 58 -7.57 7.61 13.95
CA SER A 58 -7.41 8.85 13.17
C SER A 58 -7.95 8.74 11.74
N PHE A 59 -8.01 7.55 11.15
CA PHE A 59 -8.51 7.37 9.79
C PHE A 59 -10.01 7.04 9.73
N SER A 60 -10.73 7.73 8.83
CA SER A 60 -12.12 7.41 8.46
C SER A 60 -12.33 7.57 6.95
N GLY A 61 -12.94 6.57 6.32
CA GLY A 61 -13.46 6.64 4.95
C GLY A 61 -13.45 5.30 4.21
N ASN A 62 -14.16 5.26 3.09
CA ASN A 62 -14.31 4.06 2.28
C ASN A 62 -13.20 3.95 1.22
N VAL A 63 -12.11 3.27 1.57
CA VAL A 63 -10.98 3.02 0.68
C VAL A 63 -11.43 2.34 -0.61
N PHE A 64 -12.26 1.29 -0.50
CA PHE A 64 -12.71 0.51 -1.65
C PHE A 64 -13.45 1.36 -2.69
N ALA A 65 -14.46 2.11 -2.25
CA ALA A 65 -15.28 2.93 -3.15
C ALA A 65 -14.45 4.01 -3.87
N LYS A 66 -13.46 4.61 -3.19
CA LYS A 66 -12.58 5.61 -3.78
C LYS A 66 -11.71 5.04 -4.89
N HIS A 67 -11.20 3.82 -4.72
CA HIS A 67 -10.40 3.17 -5.74
C HIS A 67 -11.29 2.73 -6.92
N MET A 68 -12.44 2.09 -6.69
CA MET A 68 -13.31 1.63 -7.79
C MET A 68 -13.80 2.75 -8.74
N ALA A 69 -13.73 4.02 -8.33
CA ALA A 69 -14.02 5.16 -9.19
C ALA A 69 -12.89 5.47 -10.21
N LEU A 70 -11.66 5.03 -9.95
CA LEU A 70 -10.50 5.28 -10.81
C LEU A 70 -10.60 4.46 -12.11
N GLN A 71 -10.17 5.09 -13.20
CA GLN A 71 -10.10 4.47 -14.53
C GLN A 71 -8.64 4.16 -14.89
N GLY A 72 -8.42 3.25 -15.84
CA GLY A 72 -7.07 2.94 -16.34
C GLY A 72 -6.19 2.11 -15.40
N VAL A 73 -6.72 1.64 -14.28
CA VAL A 73 -5.99 0.75 -13.36
C VAL A 73 -5.83 -0.64 -13.99
N THR A 74 -4.63 -1.19 -13.87
CA THR A 74 -4.25 -2.50 -14.46
C THR A 74 -3.56 -3.37 -13.42
N PRO A 75 -3.47 -4.69 -13.64
CA PRO A 75 -2.75 -5.60 -12.75
C PRO A 75 -1.30 -5.19 -12.47
N ALA A 76 -0.62 -4.61 -13.46
CA ALA A 76 0.77 -4.17 -13.33
C ALA A 76 0.94 -3.05 -12.29
N HIS A 77 -0.06 -2.16 -12.15
CA HIS A 77 -0.02 -1.09 -11.14
C HIS A 77 -0.03 -1.68 -9.72
N PHE A 78 -0.84 -2.71 -9.47
CA PHE A 78 -0.85 -3.38 -8.16
C PHE A 78 0.50 -4.03 -7.84
N ALA A 79 1.08 -4.74 -8.81
CA ALA A 79 2.40 -5.37 -8.63
C ALA A 79 3.50 -4.34 -8.35
N ALA A 80 3.52 -3.23 -9.08
CA ALA A 80 4.48 -2.15 -8.85
C ALA A 80 4.30 -1.48 -7.48
N TRP A 81 3.06 -1.18 -7.09
CA TRP A 81 2.74 -0.55 -5.81
C TRP A 81 3.16 -1.45 -4.63
N VAL A 82 2.82 -2.74 -4.67
CA VAL A 82 3.20 -3.71 -3.62
C VAL A 82 4.71 -3.89 -3.53
N ARG A 83 5.41 -3.96 -4.68
CA ARG A 83 6.87 -4.04 -4.73
C ARG A 83 7.53 -2.83 -4.08
N LEU A 84 7.12 -1.62 -4.45
CA LEU A 84 7.67 -0.39 -3.85
C LEU A 84 7.38 -0.36 -2.35
N TRP A 85 6.17 -0.74 -1.92
CA TRP A 85 5.83 -0.78 -0.50
C TRP A 85 6.74 -1.74 0.28
N GLY A 86 7.01 -2.93 -0.27
CA GLY A 86 7.95 -3.89 0.29
C GLY A 86 9.35 -3.30 0.49
N GLN A 87 9.88 -2.66 -0.55
CA GLN A 87 11.22 -2.04 -0.51
C GLN A 87 11.34 -0.94 0.57
N HIS A 88 10.31 -0.11 0.74
CA HIS A 88 10.33 0.95 1.74
C HIS A 88 10.19 0.42 3.16
N THR A 89 9.33 -0.58 3.37
CA THR A 89 9.14 -1.20 4.69
C THR A 89 10.37 -1.97 5.15
N GLU A 90 11.01 -2.75 4.26
CA GLU A 90 12.25 -3.49 4.55
C GLU A 90 13.43 -2.56 4.88
N ARG A 91 13.50 -1.38 4.26
CA ARG A 91 14.57 -0.41 4.51
C ARG A 91 14.41 0.30 5.85
N LEU A 92 13.17 0.55 6.29
CA LEU A 92 12.90 1.41 7.45
C LEU A 92 12.63 0.64 8.74
N PHE A 93 12.19 -0.62 8.67
CA PHE A 93 11.73 -1.36 9.84
C PHE A 93 12.47 -2.70 10.01
N ALA A 94 12.40 -3.23 11.22
CA ALA A 94 12.82 -4.60 11.48
C ALA A 94 11.97 -5.60 10.67
N PRO A 95 12.51 -6.77 10.29
CA PRO A 95 11.82 -7.74 9.43
C PRO A 95 10.40 -8.10 9.89
N GLU A 96 10.19 -8.20 11.20
CA GLU A 96 8.89 -8.56 11.79
C GLU A 96 7.84 -7.46 11.53
N VAL A 97 8.21 -6.20 11.78
CA VAL A 97 7.34 -5.04 11.57
C VAL A 97 7.11 -4.79 10.07
N ALA A 98 8.15 -4.93 9.25
CA ALA A 98 8.03 -4.81 7.81
C ALA A 98 7.05 -5.85 7.25
N ARG A 99 7.15 -7.11 7.71
CA ARG A 99 6.25 -8.20 7.31
C ARG A 99 4.79 -7.91 7.68
N GLU A 100 4.51 -7.41 8.87
CA GLU A 100 3.15 -7.05 9.29
C GLU A 100 2.54 -5.97 8.38
N LEU A 101 3.30 -4.89 8.12
CA LEU A 101 2.90 -3.82 7.20
C LEU A 101 2.64 -4.35 5.79
N GLN A 102 3.50 -5.24 5.30
CA GLN A 102 3.36 -5.86 4.00
C GLN A 102 2.13 -6.76 3.94
N LEU A 103 1.85 -7.58 4.95
CA LEU A 103 0.67 -8.45 5.00
C LEU A 103 -0.63 -7.65 4.91
N VAL A 104 -0.72 -6.53 5.63
CA VAL A 104 -1.89 -5.63 5.55
C VAL A 104 -2.01 -5.02 4.14
N ALA A 105 -0.90 -4.51 3.61
CA ALA A 105 -0.84 -3.94 2.26
C ALA A 105 -1.28 -4.93 1.18
N HIS A 106 -0.81 -6.18 1.25
CA HIS A 106 -1.21 -7.26 0.34
C HIS A 106 -2.70 -7.59 0.48
N GLY A 107 -3.23 -7.63 1.70
CA GLY A 107 -4.66 -7.84 1.94
C GLY A 107 -5.54 -6.77 1.28
N ILE A 108 -5.16 -5.49 1.42
CA ILE A 108 -5.84 -4.36 0.77
C ILE A 108 -5.72 -4.48 -0.75
N ALA A 109 -4.50 -4.67 -1.27
CA ALA A 109 -4.25 -4.81 -2.70
C ALA A 109 -5.08 -5.95 -3.31
N ARG A 110 -5.14 -7.11 -2.65
CA ARG A 110 -5.96 -8.27 -3.06
C ARG A 110 -7.44 -7.95 -3.12
N ASN A 111 -7.97 -7.27 -2.10
CA ASN A 111 -9.39 -6.88 -2.07
C ASN A 111 -9.74 -5.90 -3.21
N LEU A 112 -8.88 -4.91 -3.44
CA LEU A 112 -9.05 -3.95 -4.54
C LEU A 112 -8.90 -4.62 -5.91
N PHE A 113 -7.91 -5.48 -6.07
CA PHE A 113 -7.67 -6.24 -7.31
C PHE A 113 -8.90 -7.06 -7.70
N ARG A 114 -9.48 -7.78 -6.72
CA ARG A 114 -10.72 -8.53 -6.94
C ARG A 114 -11.87 -7.61 -7.32
N GLY A 115 -11.94 -6.41 -6.75
CA GLY A 115 -12.93 -5.39 -7.13
C GLY A 115 -12.83 -4.97 -8.60
N TYR A 116 -11.61 -4.72 -9.11
CA TYR A 116 -11.41 -4.32 -10.51
C TYR A 116 -11.56 -5.47 -11.50
N PHE A 117 -11.05 -6.66 -11.18
CA PHE A 117 -10.82 -7.72 -12.17
C PHE A 117 -11.61 -9.00 -11.92
N GLY A 118 -12.32 -9.12 -10.80
CA GLY A 118 -13.10 -10.31 -10.44
C GLY A 118 -12.28 -11.56 -10.13
N THR A 119 -10.94 -11.46 -10.12
CA THR A 119 -10.01 -12.58 -9.91
C THR A 119 -9.03 -12.28 -8.76
N LEU A 120 -8.20 -13.26 -8.40
CA LEU A 120 -7.12 -13.07 -7.44
C LEU A 120 -5.83 -12.63 -8.15
N PRO A 121 -5.01 -11.78 -7.52
CA PRO A 121 -3.75 -11.35 -8.11
C PRO A 121 -2.69 -12.46 -8.10
N ALA A 122 -1.82 -12.45 -9.11
CA ALA A 122 -0.70 -13.40 -9.20
C ALA A 122 0.35 -13.22 -8.09
N PHE A 123 0.45 -12.03 -7.49
CA PHE A 123 1.37 -11.77 -6.36
C PHE A 123 0.90 -12.39 -5.03
N ASP A 124 -0.27 -13.04 -4.99
CA ASP A 124 -0.79 -13.79 -3.83
C ASP A 124 -0.35 -15.27 -3.86
N SER A 125 0.22 -15.75 -4.98
CA SER A 125 0.54 -17.17 -5.17
C SER A 125 1.70 -17.69 -4.30
N THR A 126 2.45 -16.80 -3.64
CA THR A 126 3.60 -17.16 -2.79
C THR A 126 3.24 -17.72 -1.42
N GLU A 127 1.98 -17.69 -0.98
CA GLU A 127 1.56 -18.32 0.29
C GLU A 127 1.08 -19.78 0.14
N LYS A 128 0.75 -20.24 -1.08
CA LYS A 128 0.18 -21.59 -1.27
C LYS A 128 1.20 -22.73 -1.34
N GLU A 129 2.47 -22.46 -1.60
CA GLU A 129 3.48 -23.54 -1.74
C GLU A 129 4.16 -23.93 -0.41
N ALA A 130 3.98 -23.14 0.67
CA ALA A 130 4.61 -23.43 1.96
C ALA A 130 3.81 -24.35 2.90
N HIS A 131 2.60 -24.78 2.52
CA HIS A 131 1.73 -25.63 3.36
C HIS A 131 1.35 -26.98 2.76
N SER A 132 2.05 -27.45 1.74
CA SER A 132 1.91 -28.81 1.21
C SER A 132 3.19 -29.60 1.46
N GLY A 133 3.45 -29.88 2.73
CA GLY A 133 4.48 -30.80 3.20
C GLY A 133 3.94 -31.54 4.40
N HIS A 134 3.17 -32.60 4.14
CA HIS A 134 2.81 -33.62 5.11
C HIS A 134 3.05 -34.99 4.47
#